data_AF-K0F0G7-F1
#
_entry.id   AF-K0F0G7-F1
#
_cell.length_a   1.000
_cell.length_b   1.000
_cell.length_c   1.000
_cell.angle_alpha   90.00
_cell.angle_beta   90.00
_cell.angle_gamma   90.00
#
_symmetry.space_group_name_H-M   'P 1'
#
loop_
_entity.id
_entity.type
_entity.pdbx_description
1 polymer ?
#
loop_
_entity_poly.entity_id
_entity_poly.type
_entity_poly.pdbx_seq_one_letter_code
_entity_poly.pdbx_strand_id
1 'polypeptide(L)'
;MSEHTDFVVLWPDGTVVYGSRDHGKGLGDAIRGHVPDLSTQGMGLVRAWFADDFGDPRLQPNLLADQVLGRLGYKHPSGWYGPVAVTMEEDGEGYVPPLTPEVREVVEDLSAGADGPDIRTAAHSADILDAAILTDQDSAWGADSDSGPTESAHTPRQGPDAGVDL
;
A
#
# COMPACT_ATOMS: atom_id res chain seq x y z
N MET A 1 -16.30 4.51 -20.44
CA MET A 1 -15.61 3.33 -19.88
C MET A 1 -16.56 2.15 -20.00
N SER A 2 -16.10 1.02 -20.51
CA SER A 2 -16.94 -0.17 -20.72
C SER A 2 -17.58 -0.60 -19.40
N GLU A 3 -18.86 -0.94 -19.43
CA GLU A 3 -19.64 -1.44 -18.28
C GLU A 3 -19.20 -2.83 -17.77
N HIS A 4 -18.19 -3.42 -18.42
CA HIS A 4 -17.75 -4.81 -18.20
C HIS A 4 -16.25 -4.89 -17.90
N THR A 5 -15.76 -4.06 -17.00
CA THR A 5 -14.39 -4.21 -16.49
C THR A 5 -14.38 -5.29 -15.41
N ASP A 6 -13.62 -6.35 -15.60
CA ASP A 6 -13.52 -7.46 -14.65
C ASP A 6 -12.48 -7.22 -13.56
N PHE A 7 -11.43 -6.45 -13.89
CA PHE A 7 -10.33 -6.18 -12.99
C PHE A 7 -9.69 -4.81 -13.23
N VAL A 8 -8.97 -4.34 -12.22
CA VAL A 8 -8.14 -3.14 -12.30
C VAL A 8 -6.75 -3.45 -11.76
N VAL A 9 -5.71 -2.97 -12.43
CA VAL A 9 -4.32 -3.10 -12.00
C VAL A 9 -3.82 -1.74 -11.54
N LEU A 10 -3.33 -1.71 -10.31
CA LEU A 10 -2.73 -0.56 -9.66
C LEU A 10 -1.22 -0.72 -9.71
N TRP A 11 -0.54 0.18 -10.41
CA TRP A 11 0.91 0.14 -10.54
C TRP A 11 1.62 1.03 -9.50
N PRO A 12 2.85 0.69 -9.08
CA PRO A 12 3.61 1.48 -8.11
C PRO A 12 3.86 2.93 -8.53
N ASP A 13 3.95 3.22 -9.83
CA ASP A 13 4.13 4.57 -10.38
C ASP A 13 2.84 5.41 -10.39
N GLY A 14 1.73 4.87 -9.89
CA GLY A 14 0.43 5.54 -9.85
C GLY A 14 -0.45 5.24 -11.07
N THR A 15 0.05 4.52 -12.08
CA THR A 15 -0.75 4.12 -13.25
C THR A 15 -1.87 3.15 -12.86
N VAL A 16 -3.06 3.38 -13.41
CA VAL A 16 -4.22 2.49 -13.30
C VAL A 16 -4.57 1.90 -14.66
N VAL A 17 -4.70 0.57 -14.73
CA VAL A 17 -5.10 -0.13 -15.95
C VAL A 17 -6.36 -0.95 -15.68
N TYR A 18 -7.45 -0.62 -16.35
CA TYR A 18 -8.68 -1.41 -16.33
C TYR A 18 -8.63 -2.49 -17.41
N GLY A 19 -9.07 -3.70 -17.07
CA GLY A 19 -9.07 -4.83 -17.96
C GLY A 19 -10.33 -5.69 -17.87
N SER A 20 -10.56 -6.45 -18.93
CA SER A 20 -11.61 -7.46 -19.02
C SER A 20 -10.97 -8.76 -19.47
N ARG A 21 -11.53 -9.91 -19.06
CA ARG A 21 -11.07 -11.21 -19.54
C ARG A 21 -11.62 -11.47 -20.95
N ASP A 22 -10.79 -12.02 -21.82
CA ASP A 22 -11.26 -12.54 -23.10
C ASP A 22 -12.23 -13.72 -22.88
N HIS A 23 -13.21 -13.87 -23.76
CA HIS A 23 -14.08 -15.06 -23.75
C HIS A 23 -13.24 -16.35 -23.81
N GLY A 24 -13.42 -17.21 -22.81
CA GLY A 24 -12.73 -18.51 -22.71
C GLY A 24 -11.34 -18.46 -22.06
N LYS A 25 -10.82 -17.28 -21.68
CA LYS A 25 -9.63 -17.20 -20.82
C LYS A 25 -10.02 -17.09 -19.35
N GLY A 26 -9.23 -17.73 -18.49
CA GLY A 26 -9.36 -17.57 -17.05
C GLY A 26 -8.96 -16.16 -16.62
N LEU A 27 -9.59 -15.65 -15.55
CA LEU A 27 -9.26 -14.34 -14.99
C LEU A 27 -7.79 -14.26 -14.54
N GLY A 28 -7.28 -15.35 -13.95
CA GLY A 28 -5.88 -15.45 -13.57
C GLY A 28 -4.91 -15.30 -14.76
N ASP A 29 -5.26 -15.84 -15.93
CA ASP A 29 -4.42 -15.68 -17.14
C ASP A 29 -4.43 -14.26 -17.69
N ALA A 30 -5.58 -13.57 -17.60
CA ALA A 30 -5.67 -12.15 -17.97
C ALA A 30 -4.81 -11.29 -17.02
N ILE A 31 -4.85 -11.57 -15.71
CA ILE A 31 -4.09 -10.82 -14.70
C ILE A 31 -2.59 -11.14 -14.74
N ARG A 32 -2.19 -12.38 -15.07
CA ARG A 32 -0.77 -12.78 -15.20
C ARG A 32 0.03 -11.95 -16.20
N GLY A 33 -0.65 -11.34 -17.18
CA GLY A 33 -0.01 -10.39 -18.10
C GLY A 33 0.51 -9.12 -17.40
N HIS A 34 0.01 -8.82 -16.21
CA HIS A 34 0.37 -7.66 -15.40
C HIS A 34 1.09 -8.04 -14.10
N VAL A 35 0.68 -9.15 -13.47
CA VAL A 35 1.21 -9.67 -12.21
C VAL A 35 1.75 -11.09 -12.46
N PRO A 36 3.03 -11.25 -12.86
CA PRO A 36 3.54 -12.52 -13.39
C PRO A 36 3.70 -13.60 -12.31
N ASP A 37 4.08 -13.20 -11.08
CA ASP A 37 4.12 -14.06 -9.91
C ASP A 37 2.84 -13.82 -9.12
N LEU A 38 1.95 -14.81 -9.06
CA LEU A 38 0.53 -14.60 -8.79
C LEU A 38 0.09 -15.31 -7.53
N SER A 39 0.08 -14.58 -6.42
CA SER A 39 -0.66 -14.93 -5.21
C SER A 39 -1.94 -14.12 -5.11
N THR A 40 -2.92 -14.64 -4.38
CA THR A 40 -4.23 -13.99 -4.26
C THR A 40 -4.73 -14.04 -2.84
N GLN A 41 -5.44 -12.99 -2.43
CA GLN A 41 -6.09 -12.93 -1.14
C GLN A 41 -7.51 -12.41 -1.32
N GLY A 42 -8.49 -13.24 -0.97
CA GLY A 42 -9.89 -12.83 -0.85
C GLY A 42 -10.07 -12.00 0.41
N MET A 43 -10.91 -10.97 0.31
CA MET A 43 -11.11 -10.02 1.41
C MET A 43 -12.60 -9.78 1.70
N GLY A 44 -13.50 -10.53 1.07
CA GLY A 44 -14.95 -10.50 1.30
C GLY A 44 -15.69 -9.77 0.19
N LEU A 45 -15.32 -8.54 -0.13
CA LEU A 45 -15.89 -7.81 -1.28
C LEU A 45 -15.05 -7.97 -2.54
N VAL A 46 -13.74 -7.88 -2.37
CA VAL A 46 -12.76 -7.91 -3.47
C VAL A 46 -11.71 -8.97 -3.20
N ARG A 47 -11.03 -9.37 -4.27
CA ARG A 47 -9.83 -10.19 -4.22
C ARG A 47 -8.66 -9.39 -4.79
N ALA A 48 -7.56 -9.32 -4.05
CA ALA A 48 -6.31 -8.80 -4.59
C ALA A 48 -5.47 -9.94 -5.16
N TRP A 49 -4.73 -9.60 -6.21
CA TRP A 49 -3.77 -10.45 -6.90
C TRP A 49 -2.44 -9.69 -6.92
N PHE A 50 -1.39 -10.29 -6.39
CA PHE A 50 -0.12 -9.62 -6.12
C PHE A 50 1.04 -10.62 -6.18
N ALA A 51 2.27 -10.11 -6.22
CA ALA A 51 3.49 -10.92 -6.18
C ALA A 51 3.60 -11.70 -4.86
N ASP A 52 3.93 -12.99 -4.92
CA ASP A 52 4.06 -13.82 -3.71
C ASP A 52 5.20 -13.35 -2.78
N ASP A 53 6.33 -12.98 -3.37
CA ASP A 53 7.53 -12.56 -2.64
C ASP A 53 7.68 -11.03 -2.56
N PHE A 54 7.11 -10.41 -1.52
CA PHE A 54 7.32 -8.99 -1.21
C PHE A 54 8.77 -8.65 -0.79
N GLY A 55 9.63 -9.64 -0.57
CA GLY A 55 11.06 -9.45 -0.33
C GLY A 55 11.87 -9.25 -1.61
N ASP A 56 11.27 -9.45 -2.79
CA ASP A 56 11.96 -9.25 -4.07
C ASP A 56 12.35 -7.76 -4.25
N PRO A 57 13.66 -7.43 -4.34
CA PRO A 57 14.13 -6.05 -4.46
C PRO A 57 13.68 -5.34 -5.74
N ARG A 58 13.11 -6.06 -6.71
CA ARG A 58 12.52 -5.48 -7.93
C ARG A 58 11.13 -4.90 -7.68
N LEU A 59 10.45 -5.30 -6.61
CA LEU A 59 9.13 -4.81 -6.28
C LEU A 59 9.23 -3.49 -5.51
N GLN A 60 8.65 -2.44 -6.08
CA GLN A 60 8.59 -1.13 -5.45
C GLN A 60 7.34 -1.02 -4.57
N PRO A 61 7.40 -0.26 -3.45
CA PRO A 61 6.20 0.06 -2.67
C PRO A 61 5.10 0.64 -3.54
N ASN A 62 3.87 0.16 -3.38
CA ASN A 62 2.70 0.58 -4.14
C ASN A 62 1.73 1.36 -3.26
N LEU A 63 2.03 2.64 -3.07
CA LEU A 63 1.24 3.54 -2.23
C LEU A 63 -0.19 3.73 -2.75
N LEU A 64 -0.41 3.58 -4.07
CA LEU A 64 -1.75 3.64 -4.64
C LEU A 64 -2.58 2.42 -4.20
N ALA A 65 -2.00 1.21 -4.27
CA ALA A 65 -2.67 0.01 -3.77
C ALA A 65 -2.98 0.10 -2.27
N ASP A 66 -2.05 0.62 -1.45
CA ASP A 66 -2.30 0.89 -0.02
C ASP A 66 -3.48 1.82 0.22
N GLN A 67 -3.59 2.91 -0.56
CA GLN A 67 -4.68 3.86 -0.42
C GLN A 67 -6.02 3.28 -0.89
N VAL A 68 -6.04 2.64 -2.07
CA VAL A 68 -7.25 2.05 -2.65
C VAL A 68 -7.77 0.93 -1.76
N LEU A 69 -6.94 -0.06 -1.44
CA LEU A 69 -7.35 -1.19 -0.62
C LEU A 69 -7.66 -0.73 0.81
N GLY A 70 -6.92 0.26 1.33
CA GLY A 70 -7.18 0.88 2.63
C GLY A 70 -8.56 1.53 2.71
N ARG A 71 -9.00 2.22 1.65
CA ARG A 71 -10.36 2.81 1.55
C ARG A 71 -11.45 1.75 1.45
N LEU A 72 -11.15 0.62 0.82
CA LEU A 72 -12.03 -0.56 0.79
C LEU A 72 -12.02 -1.36 2.10
N GLY A 73 -11.25 -0.93 3.11
CA GLY A 73 -11.21 -1.54 4.44
C GLY A 73 -10.09 -2.56 4.63
N TYR A 74 -9.15 -2.66 3.69
CA TYR A 74 -8.11 -3.68 3.68
C TYR A 74 -6.71 -3.09 3.82
N LYS A 75 -5.93 -3.63 4.74
CA LYS A 75 -4.54 -3.23 4.95
C LYS A 75 -3.65 -4.45 4.97
N HIS A 76 -2.61 -4.43 4.17
CA HIS A 76 -1.54 -5.42 4.26
C HIS A 76 -0.55 -4.97 5.35
N PRO A 77 -0.12 -5.84 6.27
CA PRO A 77 0.69 -5.44 7.42
C PRO A 77 2.04 -4.81 7.05
N SER A 78 2.63 -5.22 5.92
CA SER A 78 3.88 -4.63 5.40
C SER A 78 3.67 -3.53 4.35
N GLY A 79 2.42 -3.22 4.01
CA GLY A 79 2.06 -2.48 2.79
C GLY A 79 2.02 -3.37 1.55
N TRP A 80 1.64 -2.78 0.42
CA TRP A 80 1.57 -3.46 -0.89
C TRP A 80 2.80 -3.14 -1.75
N TYR A 81 3.28 -4.12 -2.52
CA TYR A 81 4.47 -3.99 -3.36
C TYR A 81 4.23 -4.50 -4.77
N GLY A 82 4.87 -3.86 -5.75
CA GLY A 82 4.71 -4.19 -7.16
C GLY A 82 3.30 -3.92 -7.69
N PRO A 83 2.99 -4.40 -8.90
CA PRO A 83 1.65 -4.29 -9.46
C PRO A 83 0.66 -5.14 -8.65
N VAL A 84 -0.48 -4.54 -8.29
CA VAL A 84 -1.56 -5.22 -7.58
C VAL A 84 -2.82 -5.14 -8.42
N ALA A 85 -3.37 -6.29 -8.80
CA ALA A 85 -4.67 -6.33 -9.45
C ALA A 85 -5.79 -6.56 -8.44
N VAL A 86 -6.94 -5.93 -8.66
CA VAL A 86 -8.14 -6.05 -7.84
C VAL A 86 -9.28 -6.54 -8.72
N THR A 87 -9.96 -7.57 -8.26
CA THR A 87 -11.20 -8.10 -8.84
C THR A 87 -12.30 -8.08 -7.80
N MET A 88 -13.55 -8.26 -8.23
CA MET A 88 -14.58 -8.70 -7.29
C MET A 88 -14.24 -10.11 -6.76
N GLU A 89 -14.81 -10.46 -5.61
CA GLU A 89 -14.68 -11.82 -5.09
C GLU A 89 -15.46 -12.81 -5.97
N GLU A 90 -14.91 -14.03 -6.09
CA GLU A 90 -15.55 -15.12 -6.81
C GLU A 90 -16.70 -15.68 -5.96
N ASP A 91 -17.87 -15.87 -6.56
CA ASP A 91 -19.01 -16.48 -5.88
C ASP A 91 -18.88 -18.02 -5.77
N GLY A 92 -19.85 -18.65 -5.12
CA GLY A 92 -19.86 -20.11 -4.93
C GLY A 92 -19.97 -20.92 -6.23
N GLU A 93 -20.29 -20.28 -7.36
CA GLU A 93 -20.36 -20.92 -8.68
C GLU A 93 -19.07 -20.75 -9.48
N GLY A 94 -18.05 -20.10 -8.91
CA GLY A 94 -16.80 -19.81 -9.61
C GLY A 94 -16.90 -18.59 -10.54
N TYR A 95 -17.95 -17.78 -10.40
CA TYR A 95 -18.14 -16.59 -11.20
C TYR A 95 -17.58 -15.36 -10.48
N VAL A 96 -16.76 -14.59 -11.20
CA VAL A 96 -16.29 -13.28 -10.76
C VAL A 96 -17.12 -12.21 -11.48
N PRO A 97 -17.91 -11.41 -10.74
CA PRO A 97 -18.68 -10.33 -11.34
C PRO A 97 -17.79 -9.16 -11.78
N PRO A 98 -18.27 -8.30 -12.70
CA PRO A 98 -17.59 -7.06 -13.05
C PRO A 98 -17.38 -6.16 -11.83
N LEU A 99 -16.35 -5.32 -11.89
CA LEU A 99 -16.07 -4.32 -10.86
C LEU A 99 -17.29 -3.45 -10.59
N THR A 100 -17.66 -3.32 -9.32
CA THR A 100 -18.78 -2.47 -8.91
C THR A 100 -18.45 -0.99 -9.13
N PRO A 101 -19.46 -0.13 -9.31
CA PRO A 101 -19.25 1.32 -9.39
C PRO A 101 -18.49 1.88 -8.19
N GLU A 102 -18.74 1.35 -6.99
CA GLU A 102 -18.08 1.77 -5.76
C GLU A 102 -16.56 1.54 -5.80
N VAL A 103 -16.12 0.34 -6.21
CA VAL A 103 -14.67 0.06 -6.36
C VAL A 103 -14.05 0.96 -7.41
N ARG A 104 -14.75 1.21 -8.51
CA ARG A 104 -14.26 2.08 -9.58
C ARG A 104 -14.14 3.53 -9.13
N GLU A 105 -15.13 4.04 -8.41
CA GLU A 105 -15.14 5.41 -7.88
C GLU A 105 -13.97 5.62 -6.91
N VAL A 106 -13.71 4.66 -6.02
CA VAL A 106 -12.54 4.74 -5.10
C VAL A 106 -11.23 4.78 -5.86
N VAL A 107 -11.07 3.98 -6.92
CA VAL A 107 -9.85 3.98 -7.74
C VAL A 107 -9.72 5.29 -8.52
N GLU A 108 -10.80 5.78 -9.13
CA GLU A 108 -10.82 7.01 -9.91
C GLU A 108 -10.52 8.25 -9.04
N ASP A 109 -11.12 8.35 -7.84
CA ASP A 109 -10.87 9.44 -6.88
C ASP A 109 -9.39 9.51 -6.47
N LEU A 110 -8.80 8.36 -6.11
CA LEU A 110 -7.42 8.30 -5.64
C LEU A 110 -6.38 8.44 -6.75
N SER A 111 -6.68 7.94 -7.95
CA SER A 111 -5.77 8.08 -9.11
C SER A 111 -5.80 9.49 -9.70
N ALA A 112 -6.96 10.16 -9.69
CA ALA A 112 -7.06 11.56 -10.09
C ALA A 112 -6.29 12.49 -9.14
N GLY A 113 -6.27 12.17 -7.84
CA GLY A 113 -5.47 12.89 -6.85
C GLY A 113 -3.96 12.71 -7.04
N ALA A 114 -3.52 11.55 -7.54
CA ALA A 114 -2.10 11.28 -7.80
C ALA A 114 -1.54 12.05 -9.01
N ASP A 115 -2.39 12.41 -9.97
CA ASP A 115 -2.05 13.27 -11.12
C ASP A 115 -2.14 14.79 -10.79
N GLY A 116 -2.64 15.13 -9.60
CA GLY A 116 -2.81 16.51 -9.13
C GLY A 116 -1.46 17.25 -9.03
N PRO A 117 -1.40 18.54 -9.41
CA PRO A 117 -0.16 19.20 -9.77
C PRO A 117 0.79 19.24 -8.59
N ASP A 118 1.94 18.58 -8.79
CA ASP A 118 3.26 19.01 -8.35
C ASP A 118 3.19 20.05 -7.22
N ILE A 119 3.30 19.58 -5.98
CA ILE A 119 3.51 20.42 -4.79
C ILE A 119 4.91 21.09 -4.85
N ARG A 120 5.37 21.51 -6.04
CA ARG A 120 6.30 22.62 -6.20
C ARG A 120 5.66 23.98 -5.90
N THR A 121 4.35 24.06 -5.72
CA THR A 121 3.73 25.35 -5.32
C THR A 121 3.88 25.67 -3.82
N ALA A 122 4.33 24.74 -2.97
CA ALA A 122 4.69 25.11 -1.59
C ALA A 122 6.14 25.62 -1.42
N ALA A 123 6.99 25.49 -2.45
CA ALA A 123 8.38 25.97 -2.39
C ALA A 123 8.60 27.34 -3.04
N HIS A 124 7.54 28.06 -3.45
CA HIS A 124 7.66 29.38 -4.10
C HIS A 124 7.30 30.58 -3.21
N SER A 125 7.34 30.41 -1.89
CA SER A 125 7.20 31.55 -0.94
C SER A 125 8.48 31.87 -0.17
N ALA A 126 9.65 31.36 -0.57
CA ALA A 126 10.91 31.63 0.12
C ALA A 126 12.04 32.18 -0.77
N ASP A 127 11.74 32.67 -1.98
CA ASP A 127 12.72 33.35 -2.83
C ASP A 127 12.51 34.88 -2.83
N ILE A 128 12.43 35.47 -1.65
CA ILE A 128 12.66 36.92 -1.44
C ILE A 128 13.34 37.10 -0.08
N LEU A 129 14.50 36.47 0.13
CA LEU A 129 15.49 36.90 1.13
C LEU A 129 16.91 36.57 0.64
N ASP A 130 17.21 36.92 -0.62
CA ASP A 130 18.59 37.21 -1.03
C ASP A 130 18.85 38.69 -0.72
N ALA A 131 19.48 38.97 0.42
CA ALA A 131 20.37 40.11 0.64
C ALA A 131 20.78 40.17 2.12
N ALA A 132 22.02 39.75 2.39
CA ALA A 132 22.85 40.09 3.55
C ALA A 132 22.23 39.70 4.92
N ILE A 133 22.86 38.83 5.69
CA ILE A 133 24.00 39.23 6.52
C ILE A 133 24.74 37.94 6.91
N LEU A 134 25.93 37.79 6.33
CA LEU A 134 27.03 37.03 6.93
C LEU A 134 27.41 37.74 8.24
N THR A 135 26.88 37.29 9.37
CA THR A 135 27.47 37.58 10.69
C THR A 135 27.51 36.29 11.48
N ASP A 136 28.65 35.62 11.33
CA ASP A 136 29.45 35.05 12.41
C ASP A 136 28.84 35.20 13.82
N GLN A 137 28.15 34.17 14.29
CA GLN A 137 27.99 33.91 15.72
C GLN A 137 28.51 32.51 15.99
N ASP A 138 29.83 32.44 16.11
CA ASP A 138 30.51 31.50 16.98
C ASP A 138 29.98 31.74 18.41
N SER A 139 29.12 30.85 18.86
CA SER A 139 28.71 30.76 20.26
C SER A 139 28.65 29.29 20.60
N ALA A 140 29.85 28.72 20.74
CA ALA A 140 30.08 27.64 21.68
C ALA A 140 29.44 28.01 23.02
N TRP A 141 28.61 27.11 23.57
CA TRP A 141 28.34 26.74 24.98
C TRP A 141 27.45 25.49 24.82
N GLY A 142 27.89 24.26 25.06
CA GLY A 142 28.48 23.79 26.31
C GLY A 142 27.35 23.45 27.28
N ALA A 143 26.68 22.32 27.09
CA ALA A 143 25.85 21.70 28.13
C ALA A 143 25.77 20.18 27.91
N ASP A 144 26.54 19.48 28.74
CA ASP A 144 26.39 18.09 29.18
C ASP A 144 24.99 17.50 28.97
N SER A 145 24.93 16.32 28.36
CA SER A 145 23.80 15.40 28.53
C SER A 145 24.36 14.03 28.88
N ASP A 146 24.68 13.90 30.17
CA ASP A 146 24.86 12.65 30.90
C ASP A 146 23.68 11.73 30.61
N SER A 147 23.90 10.71 29.76
CA SER A 147 22.91 9.67 29.47
C SER A 147 23.30 8.43 30.28
N GLY A 148 22.76 8.36 31.49
CA GLY A 148 22.90 7.20 32.37
C GLY A 148 22.32 5.92 31.75
N PRO A 149 22.88 4.74 32.07
CA PRO A 149 22.40 3.46 31.58
C PRO A 149 21.03 3.13 32.18
N THR A 150 20.05 2.90 31.31
CA THR A 150 18.72 2.43 31.68
C THR A 150 18.79 0.92 31.97
N GLU A 151 18.93 0.57 33.24
CA GLU A 151 18.74 -0.79 33.75
C GLU A 151 17.22 -1.05 33.86
N SER A 152 16.67 -1.85 32.95
CA SER A 152 15.29 -2.33 33.03
C SER A 152 15.26 -3.84 33.16
N ALA A 153 15.05 -4.27 34.40
CA ALA A 153 14.75 -5.63 34.81
C ALA A 153 13.57 -6.21 34.02
N HIS A 154 13.74 -7.42 33.47
CA HIS A 154 12.62 -8.27 33.08
C HIS A 154 12.64 -9.52 33.97
N THR A 155 11.68 -9.53 34.89
CA THR A 155 11.40 -10.60 35.85
C THR A 155 10.89 -11.85 35.12
N PRO A 156 11.49 -13.04 35.30
CA PRO A 156 10.94 -14.28 34.77
C PRO A 156 9.69 -14.68 35.56
N ARG A 157 8.53 -14.74 34.87
CA ARG A 157 7.26 -15.18 35.44
C ARG A 157 7.23 -16.71 35.48
N GLN A 158 7.48 -17.22 36.68
CA GLN A 158 7.44 -18.63 37.05
C GLN A 158 6.00 -19.07 37.36
N GLY A 159 5.59 -20.24 36.87
CA GLY A 159 4.49 -21.03 37.47
C GLY A 159 3.54 -21.73 36.50
N PRO A 160 3.80 -22.98 36.09
CA PRO A 160 2.78 -23.96 35.79
C PRO A 160 2.48 -24.78 37.06
N ASP A 161 1.36 -24.53 37.72
CA ASP A 161 0.86 -25.37 38.81
C ASP A 161 -0.67 -25.45 38.72
N ALA A 162 -1.15 -26.57 38.16
CA ALA A 162 -2.50 -27.07 38.33
C ALA A 162 -2.48 -28.55 37.92
N GLY A 163 -2.06 -29.40 38.85
CA GLY A 163 -2.40 -30.81 38.83
C GLY A 163 -3.92 -30.96 38.93
N VAL A 164 -4.48 -31.77 38.04
CA VAL A 164 -5.82 -32.34 38.23
C VAL A 164 -5.61 -33.76 38.74
N ASP A 165 -6.12 -33.95 39.96
CA ASP A 165 -6.21 -35.21 40.70
C ASP A 165 -7.23 -36.12 39.98
N LEU A 166 -6.89 -37.41 39.83
CA LEU A 166 -7.78 -38.48 39.39
C LEU A 166 -8.02 -39.45 40.54
#